data_AF-A0A7V9HX51-F1
#
_entry.id   AF-A0A7V9HX51-F1
#
_cell.length_a   1.000
_cell.length_b   1.000
_cell.length_c   1.000
_cell.angle_alpha   90.00
_cell.angle_beta   90.00
_cell.angle_gamma   90.00
#
_symmetry.space_group_name_H-M   'P 1'
#
loop_
_entity.id
_entity.type
_entity.pdbx_description
1 polymer ?
#
loop_
_entity_poly.entity_id
_entity_poly.type
_entity_poly.pdbx_seq_one_letter_code
_entity_poly.pdbx_strand_id
1 'polypeptide(L)'
;MRYFLSKLVVSVIVISILSSIPILTPASQARRDEEQFGPVVRAYLGYLRNEQEVVDDRVSRREVSQAYYRRNSNRIRALRQMAVRIARESRNDYLPELEAVSRDEMGLLFERPPRPEMLREGEILRRTFRFLGAVRSGESFYIFARLDPYEQSELSQGEGHESPLKDVKKAASPGLIRTRRVTSP
;
A
#
# COMPACT_ATOMS: atom_id res chain seq x y z
N MET A 1 37.47 -0.32 55.11
CA MET A 1 36.39 -1.25 54.71
C MET A 1 35.03 -0.60 54.44
N ARG A 2 34.66 0.53 55.08
CA ARG A 2 33.34 1.19 54.89
C ARG A 2 33.11 1.89 53.55
N TYR A 3 34.16 2.33 52.86
CA TYR A 3 34.08 3.03 51.56
C TYR A 3 33.85 2.12 50.35
N PHE A 4 34.05 0.80 50.49
CA PHE A 4 33.85 -0.15 49.41
C PHE A 4 32.39 -0.60 49.27
N LEU A 5 31.64 -0.68 50.38
CA LEU A 5 30.22 -1.06 50.35
C LEU A 5 29.33 0.03 49.71
N SER A 6 29.66 1.32 49.86
CA SER A 6 28.83 2.41 49.32
C SER A 6 28.89 2.51 47.78
N LYS A 7 30.05 2.24 47.18
CA LYS A 7 30.20 2.21 45.71
C LYS A 7 29.46 1.03 45.07
N LEU A 8 29.40 -0.10 45.77
CA LEU A 8 28.72 -1.31 45.30
C LEU A 8 27.19 -1.15 45.31
N VAL A 9 26.63 -0.52 46.36
CA VAL A 9 25.19 -0.22 46.43
C VAL A 9 24.76 0.82 45.38
N VAL A 10 25.56 1.87 45.15
CA VAL A 10 25.26 2.88 44.12
C VAL A 10 25.35 2.29 42.71
N SER A 11 26.30 1.39 42.43
CA SER A 11 26.39 0.72 41.13
C SER A 11 25.18 -0.17 40.82
N VAL A 12 24.62 -0.87 41.83
CA VAL A 12 23.44 -1.72 41.65
C VAL A 12 22.19 -0.89 41.36
N ILE A 13 22.04 0.29 41.98
CA ILE A 13 20.91 1.19 41.73
C ILE A 13 20.98 1.81 40.32
N VAL A 14 22.17 2.22 39.85
CA VAL A 14 22.34 2.79 38.51
C VAL A 14 22.08 1.76 37.40
N ILE A 15 22.45 0.50 37.59
CA ILE A 15 22.17 -0.58 36.63
C ILE A 15 20.67 -0.92 36.58
N SER A 16 19.98 -0.84 37.73
CA SER A 16 18.54 -1.13 37.82
C SER A 16 17.66 -0.07 37.15
N ILE A 17 18.11 1.19 37.10
CA ILE A 17 17.37 2.28 36.45
C ILE A 17 17.57 2.24 34.91
N LEU A 18 18.68 1.70 34.41
CA LEU A 18 18.95 1.60 32.97
C LEU A 18 18.25 0.44 32.25
N SER A 19 17.63 -0.50 32.96
CA SER A 19 16.97 -1.67 32.36
C SER A 19 15.48 -1.45 32.02
N SER A 20 14.98 -0.22 32.20
CA SER A 20 13.56 0.13 32.00
C SER A 20 13.33 0.86 30.68
N ILE A 21 14.11 0.57 29.64
CA ILE A 21 13.78 1.04 28.28
C ILE A 21 12.83 0.00 27.71
N PRO A 22 11.51 0.28 27.58
CA PRO A 22 10.62 -0.65 26.91
C PRO A 22 11.15 -0.82 25.49
N ILE A 23 11.58 -2.03 25.17
CA ILE A 23 11.90 -2.44 23.81
C ILE A 23 10.55 -2.40 23.09
N LEU A 24 10.23 -1.27 22.45
CA LEU A 24 9.07 -1.19 21.57
C LEU A 24 9.29 -2.22 20.48
N THR A 25 8.44 -3.25 20.49
CA THR A 25 8.49 -4.27 19.46
C THR A 25 8.04 -3.62 18.14
N PRO A 26 8.76 -3.85 17.03
CA PRO A 26 8.46 -3.20 15.74
C PRO A 26 7.04 -3.51 15.23
N ALA A 27 6.44 -4.63 15.66
CA ALA A 27 5.07 -5.01 15.33
C ALA A 27 4.02 -4.07 15.94
N SER A 28 4.23 -3.58 17.17
CA SER A 28 3.29 -2.64 17.82
C SER A 28 3.35 -1.25 17.19
N GLN A 29 4.51 -0.84 16.68
CA GLN A 29 4.70 0.44 16.03
C GLN A 29 4.07 0.46 14.63
N ALA A 30 4.22 -0.62 13.86
CA ALA A 30 3.55 -0.78 12.57
C ALA A 30 2.01 -0.70 12.68
N ARG A 31 1.42 -1.30 13.73
CA ARG A 31 -0.04 -1.20 13.96
C ARG A 31 -0.51 0.22 14.26
N ARG A 32 0.24 0.98 15.06
CA ARG A 32 -0.09 2.40 15.35
C ARG A 32 0.04 3.27 14.11
N ASP A 33 1.05 3.02 13.28
CA ASP A 33 1.23 3.73 12.00
C ASP A 33 0.13 3.40 10.99
N GLU A 34 -0.62 2.30 11.17
CA GLU A 34 -1.78 1.96 10.33
C GLU A 34 -3.05 2.70 10.76
N GLU A 35 -3.17 3.11 12.02
CA GLU A 35 -4.37 3.77 12.58
C GLU A 35 -4.61 5.18 12.02
N GLN A 36 -3.56 5.84 11.50
CA GLN A 36 -3.66 7.15 10.86
C GLN A 36 -4.33 7.11 9.47
N PHE A 37 -4.51 5.92 8.88
CA PHE A 37 -5.10 5.80 7.55
C PHE A 37 -6.61 5.59 7.60
N GLY A 38 -7.29 5.98 6.53
CA GLY A 38 -8.72 5.77 6.37
C GLY A 38 -9.10 4.28 6.26
N PRO A 39 -10.40 3.97 6.28
CA PRO A 39 -10.89 2.59 6.24
C PRO A 39 -10.38 1.77 5.05
N VAL A 40 -10.28 2.34 3.84
CA VAL A 40 -9.86 1.60 2.63
C VAL A 40 -8.41 1.18 2.74
N VAL A 41 -7.51 2.14 2.99
CA VAL A 41 -6.08 1.85 3.10
C VAL A 41 -5.80 0.91 4.27
N ARG A 42 -6.47 1.10 5.41
CA ARG A 42 -6.32 0.23 6.58
C ARG A 42 -6.83 -1.19 6.32
N ALA A 43 -7.93 -1.36 5.59
CA ALA A 43 -8.40 -2.68 5.19
C ALA A 43 -7.37 -3.40 4.32
N TYR A 44 -6.76 -2.68 3.37
CA TYR A 44 -5.70 -3.24 2.52
C TYR A 44 -4.44 -3.63 3.32
N LEU A 45 -4.00 -2.77 4.24
CA LEU A 45 -2.84 -3.07 5.10
C LEU A 45 -3.12 -4.26 6.04
N GLY A 46 -4.35 -4.36 6.53
CA GLY A 46 -4.85 -5.53 7.27
C GLY A 46 -4.85 -6.80 6.44
N TYR A 47 -5.32 -6.73 5.18
CA TYR A 47 -5.25 -7.84 4.23
C TYR A 47 -3.80 -8.31 4.04
N LEU A 48 -2.85 -7.40 3.78
CA LEU A 48 -1.44 -7.75 3.63
C LEU A 48 -0.82 -8.36 4.90
N ARG A 49 -1.33 -8.03 6.09
CA ARG A 49 -0.90 -8.68 7.33
C ARG A 49 -1.42 -10.12 7.39
N ASN A 50 -2.69 -10.35 7.05
CA ASN A 50 -3.26 -11.69 7.01
C ASN A 50 -2.53 -12.58 5.98
N GLU A 51 -2.18 -12.04 4.81
CA GLU A 51 -1.38 -12.76 3.81
C GLU A 51 0.00 -13.16 4.34
N GLN A 52 0.64 -12.30 5.16
CA GLN A 52 1.90 -12.65 5.80
C GLN A 52 1.71 -13.80 6.79
N GLU A 53 0.64 -13.80 7.58
CA GLU A 53 0.31 -14.87 8.51
C GLU A 53 0.09 -16.21 7.79
N VAL A 54 -0.57 -16.21 6.62
CA VAL A 54 -0.74 -17.41 5.78
C VAL A 54 0.61 -17.92 5.28
N VAL A 55 1.50 -17.03 4.85
CA VAL A 55 2.86 -17.41 4.41
C VAL A 55 3.69 -17.98 5.56
N ASP A 56 3.57 -17.38 6.75
CA ASP A 56 4.22 -17.85 7.99
C ASP A 56 3.68 -19.23 8.44
N ASP A 57 2.36 -19.47 8.36
CA ASP A 57 1.75 -20.76 8.69
C ASP A 57 2.22 -21.86 7.73
N ARG A 58 2.19 -21.62 6.42
CA ARG A 58 2.61 -22.60 5.41
C ARG A 58 4.08 -22.99 5.54
N VAL A 59 4.97 -22.04 5.89
CA VAL A 59 6.39 -22.37 6.13
C VAL A 59 6.56 -23.18 7.42
N SER A 60 5.79 -22.88 8.47
CA SER A 60 5.82 -23.64 9.72
C SER A 60 5.41 -25.11 9.53
N ARG A 61 4.43 -25.33 8.65
CA ARG A 61 3.95 -26.66 8.21
C ARG A 61 4.85 -27.33 7.18
N ARG A 62 5.92 -26.64 6.73
CA ARG A 62 6.84 -27.10 5.68
C ARG A 62 6.16 -27.39 4.34
N GLU A 63 5.05 -26.73 4.06
CA GLU A 63 4.30 -26.86 2.80
C GLU A 63 4.92 -26.05 1.66
N VAL A 64 5.79 -25.10 2.00
CA VAL A 64 6.47 -24.23 1.05
C VAL A 64 7.96 -24.17 1.34
N SER A 65 8.74 -23.87 0.31
CA SER A 65 10.18 -23.71 0.43
C SER A 65 10.55 -22.40 1.12
N GLN A 66 11.77 -22.34 1.67
CA GLN A 66 12.31 -21.09 2.23
C GLN A 66 12.50 -20.00 1.15
N ALA A 67 12.77 -20.39 -0.10
CA ALA A 67 12.82 -19.44 -1.21
C ALA A 67 11.44 -18.81 -1.48
N TYR A 68 10.39 -19.63 -1.50
CA TYR A 68 9.01 -19.16 -1.60
C TYR A 68 8.66 -18.20 -0.46
N TYR A 69 8.98 -18.59 0.78
CA TYR A 69 8.75 -17.75 1.95
C TYR A 69 9.37 -16.36 1.80
N ARG A 70 10.70 -16.31 1.54
CA ARG A 70 11.43 -15.05 1.41
C ARG A 70 10.85 -14.16 0.33
N ARG A 71 10.58 -14.71 -0.86
CA ARG A 71 10.02 -13.95 -1.98
C ARG A 71 8.64 -13.38 -1.66
N ASN A 72 7.73 -14.20 -1.13
CA ASN A 72 6.37 -13.75 -0.83
C ASN A 72 6.35 -12.73 0.32
N SER A 73 7.12 -12.94 1.39
CA SER A 73 7.23 -11.94 2.46
C SER A 73 7.83 -10.62 1.96
N ASN A 74 8.82 -10.70 1.06
CA ASN A 74 9.39 -9.51 0.45
C ASN A 74 8.40 -8.78 -0.46
N ARG A 75 7.59 -9.52 -1.24
CA ARG A 75 6.49 -8.97 -2.05
C ARG A 75 5.46 -8.23 -1.19
N ILE A 76 5.02 -8.87 -0.10
CA ILE A 76 4.05 -8.27 0.85
C ILE A 76 4.62 -6.97 1.44
N ARG A 77 5.92 -6.95 1.80
CA ARG A 77 6.57 -5.72 2.27
C ARG A 77 6.62 -4.64 1.20
N ALA A 78 6.91 -5.00 -0.05
CA ALA A 78 6.95 -4.05 -1.16
C ALA A 78 5.56 -3.42 -1.44
N LEU A 79 4.50 -4.24 -1.44
CA LEU A 79 3.12 -3.78 -1.55
C LEU A 79 2.74 -2.85 -0.39
N ARG A 80 3.09 -3.21 0.85
CA ARG A 80 2.85 -2.37 2.03
C ARG A 80 3.52 -1.00 1.90
N GLN A 81 4.79 -0.97 1.49
CA GLN A 81 5.54 0.27 1.28
C GLN A 81 4.89 1.15 0.21
N MET A 82 4.49 0.56 -0.92
CA MET A 82 3.79 1.29 -1.98
C MET A 82 2.45 1.85 -1.50
N ALA A 83 1.64 1.04 -0.82
CA ALA A 83 0.33 1.48 -0.34
C ALA A 83 0.43 2.65 0.64
N VAL A 84 1.38 2.56 1.59
CA VAL A 84 1.67 3.66 2.52
C VAL A 84 2.16 4.90 1.79
N ARG A 85 3.01 4.75 0.76
CA ARG A 85 3.48 5.86 -0.07
C ARG A 85 2.32 6.57 -0.76
N ILE A 86 1.47 5.82 -1.47
CA ILE A 86 0.29 6.36 -2.17
C ILE A 86 -0.62 7.10 -1.18
N ALA A 87 -0.96 6.48 -0.05
CA ALA A 87 -1.85 7.07 0.95
C ALA A 87 -1.31 8.39 1.51
N ARG A 88 0.02 8.47 1.74
CA ARG A 88 0.68 9.68 2.25
C ARG A 88 0.76 10.78 1.20
N GLU A 89 1.03 10.43 -0.05
CA GLU A 89 1.17 11.38 -1.15
C GLU A 89 -0.17 11.93 -1.61
N SER A 90 -1.18 11.08 -1.76
CA SER A 90 -2.52 11.47 -2.23
C SER A 90 -3.33 12.21 -1.17
N ARG A 91 -3.03 11.96 0.13
CA ARG A 91 -3.84 12.39 1.28
C ARG A 91 -5.31 11.99 1.14
N ASN A 92 -5.58 10.92 0.38
CA ASN A 92 -6.91 10.40 0.13
C ASN A 92 -6.97 8.94 0.58
N ASP A 93 -8.13 8.50 1.06
CA ASP A 93 -8.40 7.10 1.38
C ASP A 93 -8.78 6.31 0.13
N TYR A 94 -7.99 6.49 -0.92
CA TYR A 94 -8.11 5.75 -2.16
C TYR A 94 -6.80 5.00 -2.40
N LEU A 95 -6.93 3.71 -2.70
CA LEU A 95 -5.83 2.85 -3.05
C LEU A 95 -6.25 1.97 -4.23
N PRO A 96 -5.53 2.00 -5.36
CA PRO A 96 -5.84 1.11 -6.48
C PRO A 96 -5.49 -0.34 -6.12
N GLU A 97 -6.01 -1.29 -6.89
CA GLU A 97 -5.59 -2.68 -6.77
C GLU A 97 -4.12 -2.81 -7.18
N LEU A 98 -3.26 -3.16 -6.21
CA LEU A 98 -1.82 -3.25 -6.41
C LEU A 98 -1.38 -4.68 -6.73
N GLU A 99 -0.54 -4.81 -7.74
CA GLU A 99 0.16 -6.02 -8.12
C GLU A 99 1.66 -5.82 -8.00
N ALA A 100 2.38 -6.82 -7.47
CA ALA A 100 3.82 -6.77 -7.29
C ALA A 100 4.48 -8.02 -7.86
N VAL A 101 5.32 -7.83 -8.87
CA VAL A 101 6.03 -8.93 -9.54
C VAL A 101 7.53 -8.70 -9.53
N SER A 102 8.29 -9.78 -9.37
CA SER A 102 9.72 -9.76 -9.68
C SER A 102 9.95 -9.75 -11.19
N ARG A 103 11.20 -9.56 -11.62
CA ARG A 103 11.57 -9.55 -13.05
C ARG A 103 11.18 -10.83 -13.78
N ASP A 104 11.40 -11.98 -13.15
CA ASP A 104 11.06 -13.32 -13.66
C ASP A 104 9.55 -13.60 -13.65
N GLU A 105 8.77 -12.84 -12.89
CA GLU A 105 7.32 -12.99 -12.75
C GLU A 105 6.51 -12.04 -13.63
N MET A 106 7.17 -11.18 -14.40
CA MET A 106 6.50 -10.23 -15.29
C MET A 106 5.57 -10.92 -16.31
N GLY A 107 5.88 -12.18 -16.65
CA GLY A 107 5.04 -13.04 -17.49
C GLY A 107 3.69 -13.41 -16.89
N LEU A 108 3.49 -13.22 -15.57
CA LEU A 108 2.20 -13.46 -14.92
C LEU A 108 1.19 -12.37 -15.23
N LEU A 109 1.65 -11.13 -15.45
CA LEU A 109 0.79 -9.99 -15.76
C LEU A 109 0.70 -9.70 -17.26
N PHE A 110 1.74 -10.04 -18.01
CA PHE A 110 1.87 -9.68 -19.42
C PHE A 110 2.30 -10.88 -20.25
N GLU A 111 1.50 -11.25 -21.26
CA GLU A 111 1.87 -12.32 -22.22
C GLU A 111 3.19 -12.02 -22.94
N ARG A 112 3.47 -10.73 -23.18
CA ARG A 112 4.74 -10.23 -23.69
C ARG A 112 5.29 -9.25 -22.65
N PRO A 113 6.17 -9.72 -21.75
CA PRO A 113 6.70 -8.91 -20.66
C PRO A 113 7.46 -7.69 -21.17
N PRO A 114 7.17 -6.48 -20.66
CA PRO A 114 8.00 -5.32 -20.92
C PRO A 114 9.38 -5.49 -20.27
N ARG A 115 10.38 -4.78 -20.79
CA ARG A 115 11.69 -4.66 -20.14
C ARG A 115 11.56 -3.69 -18.97
N PRO A 116 11.79 -4.13 -17.71
CA PRO A 116 11.54 -3.26 -16.57
C PRO A 116 12.39 -1.99 -16.55
N GLU A 117 13.55 -2.02 -17.19
CA GLU A 117 14.47 -0.88 -17.29
C GLU A 117 13.94 0.25 -18.20
N MET A 118 12.93 -0.04 -19.01
CA MET A 118 12.29 0.92 -19.91
C MET A 118 11.03 1.56 -19.33
N LEU A 119 10.50 1.02 -18.22
CA LEU A 119 9.25 1.45 -17.63
C LEU A 119 9.39 2.81 -16.94
N ARG A 120 8.39 3.67 -17.12
CA ARG A 120 8.31 4.98 -16.44
C ARG A 120 7.14 5.01 -15.48
N GLU A 121 7.33 5.58 -14.29
CA GLU A 121 6.23 5.76 -13.34
C GLU A 121 5.07 6.52 -14.00
N GLY A 122 3.85 6.03 -13.81
CA GLY A 122 2.64 6.53 -14.47
C GLY A 122 2.36 5.93 -15.85
N GLU A 123 3.31 5.21 -16.46
CA GLU A 123 3.11 4.56 -17.76
C GLU A 123 1.99 3.53 -17.70
N ILE A 124 1.09 3.55 -18.69
CA ILE A 124 -0.03 2.63 -18.79
C ILE A 124 0.30 1.54 -19.81
N LEU A 125 0.28 0.30 -19.35
CA LEU A 125 0.54 -0.90 -20.12
C LEU A 125 -0.76 -1.60 -20.47
N ARG A 126 -0.95 -1.84 -21.77
CA ARG A 126 -2.09 -2.58 -22.34
C ARG A 126 -3.47 -2.06 -21.92
N ARG A 127 -3.57 -0.79 -21.50
CA ARG A 127 -4.79 -0.19 -20.92
C ARG A 127 -5.33 -0.92 -19.68
N THR A 128 -4.51 -1.75 -19.02
CA THR A 128 -4.93 -2.53 -17.84
C THR A 128 -4.12 -2.17 -16.60
N PHE A 129 -2.82 -1.94 -16.75
CA PHE A 129 -1.93 -1.71 -15.63
C PHE A 129 -1.22 -0.36 -15.76
N ARG A 130 -1.20 0.42 -14.69
CA ARG A 130 -0.34 1.61 -14.55
C ARG A 130 0.89 1.23 -13.74
N PHE A 131 2.10 1.45 -14.27
CA PHE A 131 3.33 1.21 -13.52
C PHE A 131 3.52 2.29 -12.44
N LEU A 132 3.74 1.86 -11.20
CA LEU A 132 3.87 2.77 -10.04
C LEU A 132 5.33 2.92 -9.57
N GLY A 133 6.24 2.12 -10.10
CA GLY A 133 7.66 2.17 -9.74
C GLY A 133 8.19 0.84 -9.22
N ALA A 134 9.45 0.85 -8.82
CA ALA A 134 10.15 -0.31 -8.27
C ALA A 134 10.43 -0.14 -6.78
N VAL A 135 10.19 -1.19 -6.00
CA VAL A 135 10.44 -1.23 -4.56
C VAL A 135 11.44 -2.33 -4.25
N ARG A 136 12.49 -2.02 -3.49
CA ARG A 136 13.53 -2.97 -3.11
C ARG A 136 13.27 -3.53 -1.72
N SER A 137 13.02 -4.83 -1.65
CA SER A 137 12.77 -5.56 -0.41
C SER A 137 13.44 -6.93 -0.55
N GLY A 138 14.73 -7.03 -0.24
CA GLY A 138 15.56 -8.20 -0.55
C GLY A 138 15.87 -8.35 -2.06
N GLU A 139 14.84 -8.39 -2.91
CA GLU A 139 14.91 -8.28 -4.38
C GLU A 139 14.08 -7.07 -4.86
N SER A 140 14.14 -6.76 -6.16
CA SER A 140 13.35 -5.67 -6.76
C SER A 140 11.98 -6.17 -7.19
N PHE A 141 10.92 -5.53 -6.70
CA PHE A 141 9.55 -5.74 -7.15
C PHE A 141 9.08 -4.55 -7.97
N TYR A 142 8.49 -4.83 -9.12
CA TYR A 142 7.85 -3.85 -9.98
C TYR A 142 6.37 -3.81 -9.62
N ILE A 143 5.91 -2.63 -9.23
CA ILE A 143 4.57 -2.45 -8.68
C ILE A 143 3.67 -1.81 -9.73
N PHE A 144 2.49 -2.38 -9.90
CA PHE A 144 1.49 -1.94 -10.85
C PHE A 144 0.18 -1.68 -10.13
N ALA A 145 -0.57 -0.68 -10.58
CA ALA A 145 -1.97 -0.49 -10.24
C ALA A 145 -2.83 -1.04 -11.39
N ARG A 146 -3.86 -1.84 -11.09
CA ARG A 146 -4.91 -2.11 -12.08
C ARG A 146 -5.74 -0.86 -12.26
N LEU A 147 -6.00 -0.52 -13.52
CA LEU A 147 -6.89 0.57 -13.90
C LEU A 147 -8.33 0.14 -13.63
N ASP A 148 -9.10 1.01 -12.98
CA ASP A 148 -10.53 0.76 -12.77
C ASP A 148 -11.33 0.90 -14.10
N PRO A 149 -12.57 0.37 -14.18
CA PRO A 149 -13.36 0.44 -15.41
C PRO A 149 -13.58 1.86 -15.95
N TYR A 150 -13.61 2.87 -15.07
CA TYR A 150 -13.80 4.25 -15.48
C TYR A 150 -12.53 4.79 -16.14
N GLU A 151 -11.37 4.59 -15.52
CA GLU A 151 -10.06 4.94 -16.10
C GLU A 151 -9.84 4.23 -17.45
N GLN A 152 -10.24 2.97 -17.59
CA GLN A 152 -10.17 2.24 -18.86
C GLN A 152 -11.08 2.85 -19.94
N SER A 153 -12.28 3.30 -19.55
CA SER A 153 -13.24 3.92 -20.47
C SER A 153 -12.78 5.28 -20.96
N GLU A 154 -12.15 6.09 -20.10
CA GLU A 154 -11.57 7.40 -20.47
C GLU A 154 -10.44 7.24 -21.48
N LEU A 155 -9.57 6.24 -21.29
CA LEU A 155 -8.51 5.91 -22.24
C LEU A 155 -9.05 5.45 -23.60
N SER A 156 -10.24 4.83 -23.60
CA SER A 156 -10.90 4.36 -24.82
C SER A 156 -11.64 5.49 -25.55
N GLN A 157 -12.13 6.49 -24.81
CA GLN A 157 -12.83 7.66 -25.37
C GLN A 157 -11.86 8.77 -25.82
N GLY A 158 -10.68 8.87 -25.18
CA GLY A 158 -9.64 9.85 -25.51
C GLY A 158 -8.99 9.67 -26.89
N GLU A 159 -9.23 8.54 -27.58
CA GLU A 159 -8.83 8.33 -28.98
C GLU A 159 -9.83 8.92 -30.00
N GLY A 160 -10.90 9.59 -29.57
CA GLY A 160 -11.98 10.02 -30.48
C GLY A 160 -12.72 11.35 -30.23
N HIS A 161 -12.65 12.01 -29.08
CA HIS A 161 -13.36 13.29 -28.88
C HIS A 161 -12.72 14.20 -27.82
N GLU A 162 -12.61 15.49 -28.14
CA GLU A 162 -12.37 16.55 -27.16
C GLU A 162 -13.36 16.43 -25.99
N SER A 163 -12.84 16.46 -24.77
CA SER A 163 -13.61 16.30 -23.54
C SER A 163 -14.62 17.46 -23.35
N PRO A 164 -15.93 17.20 -23.10
CA PRO A 164 -16.93 18.24 -22.85
C PRO A 164 -16.84 18.87 -21.46
N LEU A 165 -15.84 18.52 -20.64
CA LEU A 165 -15.72 18.99 -19.26
C LEU A 165 -15.32 20.47 -19.13
N LYS A 166 -15.13 21.20 -20.25
CA LYS A 166 -14.98 22.67 -20.23
C LYS A 166 -16.31 23.43 -20.11
N ASP A 167 -17.46 22.82 -20.43
CA ASP A 167 -18.73 23.57 -20.50
C ASP A 167 -19.57 23.55 -19.20
N VAL A 168 -19.24 22.70 -18.22
CA VAL A 168 -19.99 22.68 -16.95
C VAL A 168 -19.68 23.88 -16.04
N LYS A 169 -18.58 24.62 -16.29
CA LYS A 169 -18.24 25.83 -15.53
C LYS A 169 -18.98 27.10 -15.95
N LYS A 170 -19.80 27.07 -17.02
CA LYS A 170 -20.48 28.29 -17.52
C LYS A 170 -22.00 28.33 -17.29
N ALA A 171 -22.62 27.28 -16.77
CA ALA A 171 -24.08 27.14 -16.74
C ALA A 171 -24.71 26.92 -15.35
N ALA A 172 -24.15 27.45 -14.27
CA ALA A 172 -24.79 27.41 -12.96
C ALA A 172 -24.81 28.79 -12.28
N SER A 173 -25.64 29.68 -12.84
CA SER A 173 -26.26 30.78 -12.07
C SER A 173 -27.57 30.28 -11.45
N PRO A 174 -27.96 30.73 -10.25
CA PRO A 174 -29.01 30.12 -9.45
C PRO A 174 -30.41 30.60 -9.87
N GLY A 175 -31.37 29.69 -10.03
CA GLY A 175 -32.75 30.08 -10.28
C GLY A 175 -33.76 28.94 -10.35
N LEU A 176 -34.73 29.00 -9.41
CA LEU A 176 -36.05 28.36 -9.39
C LEU A 176 -36.18 26.90 -8.90
N ILE A 177 -36.51 26.79 -7.61
CA ILE A 177 -37.18 25.66 -6.98
C ILE A 177 -38.65 25.64 -7.46
N ARG A 178 -39.13 24.51 -7.99
CA ARG A 178 -40.57 24.26 -8.19
C ARG A 178 -40.95 22.90 -7.58
N THR A 179 -41.48 22.96 -6.37
CA THR A 179 -42.17 21.86 -5.68
C THR A 179 -43.41 21.41 -6.46
N ARG A 180 -43.54 20.11 -6.72
CA ARG A 180 -44.77 19.48 -7.21
C ARG A 180 -45.29 18.49 -6.18
N ARG A 181 -46.38 18.85 -5.51
CA ARG A 181 -47.20 17.97 -4.66
C ARG A 181 -47.80 16.85 -5.52
N VAL A 182 -47.77 15.63 -5.01
CA VAL A 182 -48.54 14.48 -5.52
C VAL A 182 -49.68 14.24 -4.54
N THR A 183 -50.91 14.25 -5.05
CA THR A 183 -52.10 13.74 -4.36
C THR A 183 -52.48 12.41 -5.01
N SER A 184 -52.57 11.37 -4.19
CA SER A 184 -53.12 10.05 -4.57
C SER A 184 -54.65 10.11 -4.62
N PRO A 185 -55.29 9.31 -5.48
CA PRO A 185 -56.61 8.73 -5.21
C PRO A 185 -56.50 7.46 -4.36
#